data_AF-A0A6G9AVR1-F1
#
_entry.id   AF-A0A6G9AVR1-F1
#
_cell.length_a   1.000
_cell.length_b   1.000
_cell.length_c   1.000
_cell.angle_alpha   90.00
_cell.angle_beta   90.00
_cell.angle_gamma   90.00
#
_symmetry.space_group_name_H-M   'P 1'
#
loop_
_entity.id
_entity.type
_entity.pdbx_description
1 polymer ?
#
loop_
_entity_poly.entity_id
_entity_poly.type
_entity_poly.pdbx_seq_one_letter_code
_entity_poly.pdbx_strand_id
1 'polypeptide(L)'
;MSIQITLTAKELILYLGQEVQINAIDHAKHGEVGILNYVRDRIDGNPLTPTAGVCFHGESFTRTVPLHSVRLLLRPLPGLTESEAKQCFRLGYPYWDQREEVSLIRSETQIEIVSGPLKLVITTLGIVSSERWLDGTASPARVSVLALMNYLDSLFIDTRGYIERGLAYARDA
;
A
#
# COMPACT_ATOMS: atom_id res chain seq x y z
N MET A 1 28.72 7.02 0.74
CA MET A 1 27.52 7.72 0.26
C MET A 1 26.46 6.67 0.00
N SER A 2 25.48 6.52 0.90
CA SER A 2 24.31 5.69 0.63
C SER A 2 23.43 6.43 -0.36
N ILE A 3 23.14 5.83 -1.52
CA ILE A 3 22.13 6.35 -2.43
C ILE A 3 20.80 6.23 -1.70
N GLN A 4 20.27 7.35 -1.20
CA GLN A 4 18.93 7.39 -0.65
C GLN A 4 17.96 7.27 -1.82
N ILE A 5 17.42 6.08 -2.02
CA ILE A 5 16.35 5.84 -2.98
C ILE A 5 15.14 6.63 -2.46
N THR A 6 14.47 7.38 -3.34
CA THR A 6 13.26 8.12 -3.01
C THR A 6 12.20 7.87 -4.05
N LEU A 7 10.93 7.96 -3.66
CA LEU A 7 9.82 7.89 -4.60
C LEU A 7 9.90 9.08 -5.58
N THR A 8 9.51 8.83 -6.83
CA THR A 8 9.27 9.87 -7.81
C THR A 8 7.95 10.61 -7.49
N ALA A 9 7.76 11.80 -8.07
CA ALA A 9 6.49 12.51 -7.95
C ALA A 9 5.29 11.68 -8.44
N LYS A 10 5.50 10.91 -9.52
CA LYS A 10 4.47 10.02 -10.10
C LYS A 10 4.12 8.85 -9.20
N GLU A 11 5.06 8.33 -8.43
CA GLU A 11 4.76 7.27 -7.45
C GLU A 11 4.07 7.85 -6.21
N LEU A 12 4.53 9.01 -5.74
CA LEU A 12 3.99 9.63 -4.53
C LEU A 12 2.56 10.17 -4.70
N ILE A 13 2.19 10.64 -5.91
CA ILE A 13 0.84 11.16 -6.19
C ILE A 13 -0.27 10.11 -6.02
N LEU A 14 0.08 8.81 -6.04
CA LEU A 14 -0.86 7.72 -5.83
C LEU A 14 -1.31 7.60 -4.36
N TYR A 15 -0.65 8.33 -3.46
CA TYR A 15 -0.89 8.32 -2.02
C TYR A 15 -1.48 9.67 -1.52
N LEU A 16 -2.05 10.48 -2.41
CA LEU A 16 -2.76 11.70 -2.00
C LEU A 16 -3.90 11.35 -1.02
N GLY A 17 -4.04 12.15 0.03
CA GLY A 17 -4.99 11.93 1.11
C GLY A 17 -4.51 10.94 2.17
N GLN A 18 -3.34 10.30 2.00
CA GLN A 18 -2.78 9.38 2.98
C GLN A 18 -1.84 10.07 3.98
N GLU A 19 -1.68 9.45 5.15
CA GLU A 19 -0.68 9.85 6.12
C GLU A 19 0.75 9.55 5.62
N VAL A 20 1.63 10.51 5.83
CA VAL A 20 3.06 10.45 5.50
C VAL A 20 3.87 11.04 6.65
N GLN A 21 5.13 10.63 6.79
CA GLN A 21 6.07 11.20 7.77
C GLN A 21 7.19 11.95 7.06
N ILE A 22 7.71 12.98 7.71
CA ILE A 22 8.90 13.68 7.25
C ILE A 22 10.18 12.98 7.75
N ASN A 23 10.94 12.42 6.83
CA ASN A 23 12.22 11.76 7.06
C ASN A 23 13.40 12.57 6.50
N ALA A 24 13.62 13.76 7.07
CA ALA A 24 14.79 14.60 6.80
C ALA A 24 15.30 15.18 8.12
N ILE A 25 16.49 14.75 8.56
CA ILE A 25 17.07 15.07 9.88
C ILE A 25 17.28 16.58 10.07
N ASP A 26 17.53 17.30 8.98
CA ASP A 26 17.72 18.75 8.91
C ASP A 26 16.40 19.54 8.80
N HIS A 27 15.26 18.86 8.68
CA HIS A 27 13.95 19.50 8.58
C HIS A 27 13.31 19.69 9.96
N ALA A 28 12.76 20.89 10.23
CA ALA A 28 12.15 21.22 11.54
C ALA A 28 10.98 20.30 11.94
N LYS A 29 10.35 19.65 10.96
CA LYS A 29 9.24 18.71 11.13
C LYS A 29 9.67 17.24 11.08
N HIS A 30 10.97 16.93 11.21
CA HIS A 30 11.45 15.54 11.17
C HIS A 30 10.69 14.65 12.17
N GLY A 31 10.23 13.50 11.70
CA GLY A 31 9.45 12.55 12.49
C GLY A 31 7.97 12.88 12.62
N GLU A 32 7.53 14.10 12.29
CA GLU A 32 6.12 14.45 12.31
C GLU A 32 5.34 13.79 11.17
N VAL A 33 4.07 13.48 11.46
CA VAL A 33 3.10 12.87 10.55
C VAL A 33 2.07 13.91 10.10
N GLY A 34 1.66 13.81 8.84
CA GLY A 34 0.57 14.61 8.30
C GLY A 34 -0.04 13.99 7.04
N ILE A 35 -1.08 14.63 6.51
CA ILE A 35 -1.77 14.19 5.31
C ILE A 35 -1.13 14.78 4.06
N LEU A 36 -0.83 13.93 3.07
CA LEU A 36 -0.31 14.35 1.78
C LEU A 36 -1.41 14.98 0.93
N ASN A 37 -1.39 16.29 0.75
CA ASN A 37 -2.45 17.04 0.03
C ASN A 37 -2.16 17.26 -1.46
N TYR A 38 -0.90 17.48 -1.82
CA TYR A 38 -0.51 17.64 -3.22
C TYR A 38 0.94 17.21 -3.45
N VAL A 39 1.25 16.87 -4.71
CA VAL A 39 2.61 16.62 -5.18
C VAL A 39 2.87 17.52 -6.38
N ARG A 40 4.00 18.21 -6.39
CA ARG A 40 4.43 19.07 -7.49
C ARG A 40 5.75 18.53 -8.03
N ASP A 41 5.70 18.03 -9.26
CA ASP A 41 6.88 17.59 -10.00
C ASP A 41 7.65 18.77 -10.59
N ARG A 42 8.85 18.50 -11.13
CA ARG A 42 9.56 19.47 -11.97
C ARG A 42 8.71 19.82 -13.19
N ILE A 43 8.73 21.08 -13.59
CA ILE A 43 8.19 21.53 -14.86
C ILE A 43 9.38 21.67 -15.81
N ASP A 44 9.32 21.04 -16.99
CA ASP A 44 10.38 21.16 -17.99
C ASP A 44 10.67 22.64 -18.31
N GLY A 45 11.95 23.02 -18.26
CA GLY A 45 12.40 24.41 -18.40
C GLY A 45 12.40 25.24 -17.11
N ASN A 46 11.97 24.68 -15.98
CA ASN A 46 12.03 25.34 -14.67
C ASN A 46 12.81 24.49 -13.64
N PRO A 47 13.89 25.01 -13.04
CA PRO A 47 14.71 24.27 -12.08
C PRO A 47 14.07 24.09 -10.69
N LEU A 48 12.76 24.33 -10.54
CA LEU A 48 12.06 24.11 -9.27
C LEU A 48 12.27 22.67 -8.77
N THR A 49 12.77 22.56 -7.54
CA THR A 49 12.88 21.29 -6.83
C THR A 49 11.49 20.68 -6.63
N PRO A 50 11.30 19.37 -6.88
CA PRO A 50 10.04 18.69 -6.57
C PRO A 50 9.66 18.86 -5.10
N THR A 51 8.39 19.16 -4.86
CA THR A 51 7.85 19.42 -3.52
C THR A 51 6.54 18.68 -3.31
N ALA A 52 6.21 18.42 -2.05
CA ALA A 52 4.92 17.93 -1.62
C ALA A 52 4.26 18.93 -0.66
N GLY A 53 2.94 18.96 -0.64
CA GLY A 53 2.16 19.65 0.37
C GLY A 53 1.72 18.67 1.44
N VAL A 54 2.14 18.88 2.69
CA VAL A 54 1.74 18.06 3.83
C VAL A 54 0.98 18.92 4.84
N CYS A 55 -0.19 18.46 5.27
CA CYS A 55 -0.98 19.07 6.34
C CYS A 55 -0.73 18.30 7.63
N PHE A 56 0.06 18.88 8.55
CA PHE A 56 0.42 18.22 9.81
C PHE A 56 -0.76 18.19 10.77
N HIS A 57 -0.80 17.17 11.64
CA HIS A 57 -1.84 17.06 12.65
C HIS A 57 -1.87 18.28 13.58
N GLY A 58 -3.06 18.87 13.76
CA GLY A 58 -3.25 20.08 14.56
C GLY A 58 -2.95 21.39 13.81
N GLU A 59 -2.46 21.34 12.57
CA GLU A 59 -2.29 22.52 11.73
C GLU A 59 -3.51 22.72 10.81
N SER A 60 -3.89 23.97 10.57
CA SER A 60 -5.00 24.32 9.66
C SER A 60 -4.56 24.57 8.22
N PHE A 61 -3.25 24.55 7.95
CA PHE A 61 -2.68 24.90 6.66
C PHE A 61 -1.68 23.86 6.18
N THR A 62 -1.59 23.71 4.86
CA THR A 62 -0.64 22.81 4.21
C THR A 62 0.73 23.45 4.12
N ARG A 63 1.77 22.72 4.52
CA ARG A 63 3.17 23.15 4.37
C ARG A 63 3.81 22.50 3.15
N THR A 64 4.61 23.28 2.44
CA THR A 64 5.43 22.77 1.34
C THR A 64 6.70 22.16 1.90
N VAL A 65 6.97 20.90 1.56
CA VAL A 65 8.17 20.16 1.96
C VAL A 65 8.89 19.60 0.73
N PRO A 66 10.22 19.37 0.79
CA PRO A 66 10.93 18.70 -0.29
C PRO A 66 10.41 17.28 -0.51
N LEU A 67 10.27 16.86 -1.77
CA LEU A 67 9.69 15.56 -2.09
C LEU A 67 10.48 14.38 -1.49
N HIS A 68 11.81 14.46 -1.54
CA HIS A 68 12.72 13.44 -0.99
C HIS A 68 12.63 13.27 0.53
N SER A 69 12.04 14.24 1.24
CA SER A 69 11.83 14.18 2.68
C SER A 69 10.56 13.42 3.07
N VAL A 70 9.67 13.13 2.12
CA VAL A 70 8.39 12.45 2.40
C VAL A 70 8.60 10.95 2.42
N ARG A 71 8.18 10.30 3.50
CA ARG A 71 8.19 8.85 3.67
C ARG A 71 6.76 8.33 3.86
N LEU A 72 6.42 7.25 3.17
CA LEU A 72 5.10 6.63 3.30
C LEU A 72 4.99 5.81 4.59
N LEU A 73 3.77 5.75 5.12
CA LEU A 73 3.41 4.93 6.28
C LEU A 73 2.61 3.73 5.78
N LEU A 74 3.27 2.62 5.51
CA LEU A 74 2.62 1.44 4.95
C LEU A 74 2.71 0.26 5.90
N ARG A 75 1.70 -0.59 5.96
CA ARG A 75 1.72 -1.86 6.69
C ARG A 75 2.24 -2.97 5.80
N PRO A 76 3.05 -3.91 6.32
CA PRO A 76 3.46 -5.07 5.54
C PRO A 76 2.26 -5.96 5.21
N LEU A 77 2.22 -6.55 4.01
CA LEU A 77 1.15 -7.46 3.57
C LEU A 77 0.94 -8.66 4.53
N PRO A 78 1.97 -9.31 5.09
CA PRO A 78 1.75 -10.35 6.11
C PRO A 78 1.03 -9.86 7.38
N GLY A 79 1.01 -8.55 7.62
CA GLY A 79 0.32 -7.90 8.73
C GLY A 79 -1.19 -7.74 8.55
N LEU A 80 -1.80 -8.32 7.50
CA LEU A 80 -3.26 -8.39 7.39
C LEU A 80 -3.86 -9.19 8.55
N THR A 81 -4.93 -8.66 9.12
CA THR A 81 -5.79 -9.36 10.06
C THR A 81 -6.71 -10.35 9.33
N GLU A 82 -7.28 -11.30 10.05
CA GLU A 82 -8.22 -12.26 9.46
C GLU A 82 -9.49 -11.60 8.92
N SER A 83 -9.99 -10.54 9.57
CA SER A 83 -11.15 -9.79 9.10
C SER A 83 -10.85 -9.03 7.80
N GLU A 84 -9.66 -8.42 7.68
CA GLU A 84 -9.19 -7.78 6.46
C GLU A 84 -9.01 -8.80 5.32
N ALA A 85 -8.46 -9.99 5.61
CA ALA A 85 -8.34 -11.04 4.60
C ALA A 85 -9.70 -11.59 4.15
N LYS A 86 -10.65 -11.77 5.08
CA LYS A 86 -12.04 -12.13 4.74
C LYS A 86 -12.68 -11.08 3.83
N GLN A 87 -12.43 -9.80 4.11
CA GLN A 87 -12.92 -8.70 3.27
C GLN A 87 -12.23 -8.68 1.89
N CYS A 88 -10.91 -8.92 1.82
CA CYS A 88 -10.19 -9.08 0.56
C CYS A 88 -10.81 -10.19 -0.29
N PHE A 89 -11.07 -11.34 0.32
CA PHE A 89 -11.68 -12.48 -0.36
C PHE A 89 -13.07 -12.16 -0.90
N ARG A 90 -13.91 -11.51 -0.09
CA ARG A 90 -15.26 -11.07 -0.47
C ARG A 90 -15.23 -10.06 -1.64
N LEU A 91 -14.29 -9.12 -1.63
CA LEU A 91 -14.15 -8.13 -2.70
C LEU A 91 -13.60 -8.78 -3.98
N GLY A 92 -12.69 -9.74 -3.85
CA GLY A 92 -12.14 -10.51 -4.94
C GLY A 92 -13.19 -11.41 -5.61
N TYR A 93 -14.07 -12.03 -4.83
CA TYR A 93 -15.12 -12.93 -5.29
C TYR A 93 -16.51 -12.46 -4.83
N PRO A 94 -17.12 -11.46 -5.49
CA PRO A 94 -18.42 -10.92 -5.08
C PRO A 94 -19.58 -11.94 -5.10
N TYR A 95 -19.40 -13.05 -5.81
CA TYR A 95 -20.36 -14.15 -5.95
C TYR A 95 -20.21 -15.24 -4.88
N TRP A 96 -19.22 -15.13 -3.99
CA TRP A 96 -18.92 -16.13 -2.97
C TRP A 96 -19.88 -16.05 -1.77
N ASP A 97 -20.20 -17.21 -1.16
CA ASP A 97 -21.07 -17.29 0.01
C ASP A 97 -20.34 -16.86 1.29
N GLN A 98 -20.83 -15.81 1.93
CA GLN A 98 -20.23 -15.18 3.12
C GLN A 98 -20.17 -16.09 4.36
N ARG A 99 -20.88 -17.21 4.34
CA ARG A 99 -20.95 -18.18 5.43
C ARG A 99 -19.79 -19.16 5.43
N GLU A 100 -19.07 -19.31 4.31
CA GLU A 100 -17.91 -20.18 4.27
C GLU A 100 -16.74 -19.61 5.09
N GLU A 101 -15.94 -20.51 5.65
CA GLU A 101 -14.77 -20.17 6.46
C GLU A 101 -13.61 -19.72 5.57
N VAL A 102 -12.95 -18.62 5.97
CA VAL A 102 -11.80 -18.08 5.26
C VAL A 102 -10.55 -18.36 6.09
N SER A 103 -9.60 -19.06 5.49
CA SER A 103 -8.27 -19.32 6.07
C SER A 103 -7.24 -18.38 5.47
N LEU A 104 -6.39 -17.79 6.31
CA LEU A 104 -5.28 -16.92 5.90
C LEU A 104 -3.93 -17.57 6.24
N ILE A 105 -3.17 -17.89 5.21
CA ILE A 105 -1.80 -18.41 5.30
C ILE A 105 -0.84 -17.29 4.94
N ARG A 106 0.22 -17.13 5.72
CA ARG A 106 1.19 -16.04 5.57
C ARG A 106 2.56 -16.59 5.27
N SER A 107 3.29 -15.89 4.42
CA SER A 107 4.71 -16.08 4.18
C SER A 107 5.39 -14.70 4.11
N GLU A 108 6.71 -14.68 3.97
CA GLU A 108 7.47 -13.42 3.87
C GLU A 108 7.10 -12.59 2.63
N THR A 109 6.81 -13.24 1.51
CA THR A 109 6.63 -12.59 0.20
C THR A 109 5.21 -12.62 -0.33
N GLN A 110 4.32 -13.39 0.30
CA GLN A 110 2.93 -13.52 -0.13
C GLN A 110 2.00 -13.93 1.02
N ILE A 111 0.72 -13.67 0.82
CA ILE A 111 -0.37 -14.26 1.58
C ILE A 111 -1.21 -15.15 0.68
N GLU A 112 -1.76 -16.21 1.25
CA GLU A 112 -2.75 -17.05 0.61
C GLU A 112 -4.04 -17.01 1.43
N ILE A 113 -5.15 -16.74 0.76
CA ILE A 113 -6.47 -16.69 1.34
C ILE A 113 -7.28 -17.79 0.69
N VAL A 114 -7.78 -18.73 1.48
CA VAL A 114 -8.47 -19.94 1.00
C VAL A 114 -9.86 -19.99 1.59
N SER A 115 -10.85 -20.29 0.75
CA SER A 115 -12.21 -20.63 1.19
C SER A 115 -12.85 -21.63 0.24
N GLY A 116 -13.29 -22.76 0.77
CA GLY A 116 -13.88 -23.84 -0.02
C GLY A 116 -12.95 -24.25 -1.18
N PRO A 117 -13.42 -24.26 -2.43
CA PRO A 117 -12.59 -24.59 -3.58
C PRO A 117 -11.72 -23.43 -4.07
N LEU A 118 -11.83 -22.22 -3.52
CA LEU A 118 -11.18 -21.02 -4.04
C LEU A 118 -9.92 -20.68 -3.24
N LYS A 119 -8.83 -20.40 -3.96
CA LYS A 119 -7.56 -19.92 -3.41
C LYS A 119 -7.19 -18.60 -4.09
N LEU A 120 -6.89 -17.58 -3.29
CA LEU A 120 -6.43 -16.26 -3.70
C LEU A 120 -5.02 -16.05 -3.13
N VAL A 121 -4.06 -15.74 -3.99
CA VAL A 121 -2.67 -15.44 -3.60
C VAL A 121 -2.37 -14.00 -3.95
N ILE A 122 -1.80 -13.27 -3.00
CA ILE A 122 -1.38 -11.88 -3.17
C ILE A 122 0.07 -11.77 -2.71
N THR A 123 0.94 -11.25 -3.56
CA THR A 123 2.37 -11.05 -3.25
C THR A 123 2.64 -9.64 -2.73
N THR A 124 3.76 -9.43 -2.04
CA THR A 124 4.24 -8.10 -1.60
C THR A 124 4.51 -7.14 -2.76
N LEU A 125 4.58 -7.66 -3.99
CA LEU A 125 4.73 -6.92 -5.24
C LEU A 125 3.40 -6.69 -5.98
N GLY A 126 2.26 -7.01 -5.35
CA GLY A 126 0.93 -6.73 -5.89
C GLY A 126 0.50 -7.67 -7.02
N ILE A 127 1.25 -8.76 -7.26
CA ILE A 127 0.81 -9.84 -8.13
C ILE A 127 -0.33 -10.59 -7.44
N VAL A 128 -1.44 -10.75 -8.15
CA VAL A 128 -2.63 -11.47 -7.69
C VAL A 128 -2.84 -12.71 -8.55
N SER A 129 -2.89 -13.88 -7.92
CA SER A 129 -3.27 -15.14 -8.55
C SER A 129 -4.53 -15.69 -7.89
N SER A 130 -5.36 -16.38 -8.68
CA SER A 130 -6.68 -16.81 -8.27
C SER A 130 -7.01 -18.14 -8.92
N GLU A 131 -7.26 -19.15 -8.10
CA GLU A 131 -7.46 -20.53 -8.51
C GLU A 131 -8.73 -21.10 -7.89
N ARG A 132 -9.36 -22.02 -8.63
CA ARG A 132 -10.44 -22.88 -8.18
C ARG A 132 -10.01 -24.33 -8.29
N TRP A 133 -10.04 -25.03 -7.16
CA TRP A 133 -9.72 -26.42 -6.99
C TRP A 133 -11.00 -27.26 -6.95
N LEU A 134 -11.22 -28.09 -7.96
CA LEU A 134 -12.32 -29.06 -8.03
C LEU A 134 -11.75 -30.41 -8.43
N ASP A 135 -12.09 -31.46 -7.68
CA ASP A 135 -11.74 -32.85 -7.99
C ASP A 135 -10.23 -33.07 -8.24
N GLY A 136 -9.39 -32.38 -7.45
CA GLY A 136 -7.93 -32.47 -7.56
C GLY A 136 -7.31 -31.69 -8.73
N THR A 137 -8.11 -30.95 -9.50
CA THR A 137 -7.64 -30.10 -10.61
C THR A 137 -7.76 -28.62 -10.25
N ALA A 138 -6.70 -27.86 -10.53
CA ALA A 138 -6.68 -26.42 -10.38
C ALA A 138 -7.04 -25.74 -11.70
N SER A 139 -7.95 -24.77 -11.65
CA SER A 139 -8.35 -23.96 -12.79
C SER A 139 -8.35 -22.47 -12.41
N PRO A 140 -8.10 -21.54 -13.35
CA PRO A 140 -8.17 -20.12 -13.05
C PRO A 140 -9.56 -19.69 -12.58
N ALA A 141 -9.64 -18.92 -11.49
CA ALA A 141 -10.88 -18.32 -11.01
C ALA A 141 -10.94 -16.83 -11.37
N ARG A 142 -12.15 -16.33 -11.69
CA ARG A 142 -12.35 -14.90 -11.95
C ARG A 142 -12.29 -14.14 -10.64
N VAL A 143 -11.42 -13.13 -10.57
CA VAL A 143 -11.22 -12.28 -9.39
C VAL A 143 -11.27 -10.80 -9.79
N SER A 144 -11.88 -9.99 -8.93
CA SER A 144 -11.84 -8.52 -9.07
C SER A 144 -10.54 -7.96 -8.47
N VAL A 145 -9.46 -7.95 -9.27
CA VAL A 145 -8.15 -7.42 -8.82
C VAL A 145 -8.26 -5.94 -8.43
N LEU A 146 -9.00 -5.14 -9.19
CA LEU A 146 -9.13 -3.70 -8.91
C LEU A 146 -9.75 -3.43 -7.53
N ALA A 147 -10.84 -4.13 -7.18
CA ALA A 147 -11.49 -3.95 -5.89
C ALA A 147 -10.58 -4.38 -4.72
N LEU A 148 -9.82 -5.46 -4.93
CA LEU A 148 -8.84 -5.95 -3.97
C LEU A 148 -7.72 -4.94 -3.74
N MET A 149 -7.08 -4.47 -4.80
CA MET A 149 -5.96 -3.52 -4.70
C MET A 149 -6.39 -2.20 -4.08
N ASN A 150 -7.56 -1.65 -4.47
CA ASN A 150 -8.10 -0.44 -3.85
C ASN A 150 -8.35 -0.61 -2.34
N TYR A 151 -8.81 -1.79 -1.92
CA TYR A 151 -9.01 -2.07 -0.50
C TYR A 151 -7.69 -2.18 0.26
N LEU A 152 -6.71 -2.90 -0.27
CA LEU A 152 -5.37 -2.98 0.31
C LEU A 152 -4.71 -1.59 0.42
N ASP A 153 -4.82 -0.77 -0.62
CA ASP A 153 -4.31 0.61 -0.62
C ASP A 153 -5.01 1.47 0.45
N SER A 154 -6.31 1.28 0.67
CA SER A 154 -7.07 1.98 1.73
C SER A 154 -6.67 1.58 3.15
N LEU A 155 -6.10 0.38 3.31
CA LEU A 155 -5.53 -0.12 4.56
C LEU A 155 -4.05 0.22 4.72
N PHE A 156 -3.50 1.01 3.79
CA PHE A 156 -2.08 1.36 3.73
C PHE A 156 -1.18 0.12 3.56
N ILE A 157 -1.65 -0.96 2.95
CA ILE A 157 -0.84 -2.17 2.76
C ILE A 157 0.21 -1.94 1.66
N ASP A 158 1.46 -2.30 1.93
CA ASP A 158 2.51 -2.29 0.92
C ASP A 158 2.36 -3.46 -0.05
N THR A 159 1.89 -3.13 -1.26
CA THR A 159 1.79 -4.03 -2.40
C THR A 159 2.78 -3.68 -3.50
N ARG A 160 3.76 -2.80 -3.22
CA ARG A 160 4.77 -2.34 -4.20
C ARG A 160 6.20 -2.55 -3.73
N GLY A 161 6.39 -3.30 -2.63
CA GLY A 161 7.70 -3.58 -2.04
C GLY A 161 8.45 -2.33 -1.58
N TYR A 162 7.75 -1.26 -1.21
CA TYR A 162 8.38 -0.03 -0.76
C TYR A 162 9.03 -0.16 0.62
N ILE A 163 8.49 -1.01 1.50
CA ILE A 163 9.08 -1.30 2.81
C ILE A 163 10.42 -2.02 2.63
N GLU A 164 10.46 -3.07 1.80
CA GLU A 164 11.68 -3.85 1.51
C GLU A 164 12.77 -2.97 0.86
N ARG A 165 12.38 -1.98 0.06
CA ARG A 165 13.28 -0.99 -0.55
C ARG A 165 13.71 0.15 0.39
N GLY A 166 13.22 0.18 1.63
CA GLY A 166 13.50 1.25 2.60
C GLY A 166 12.80 2.58 2.32
N LEU A 167 11.80 2.60 1.44
CA LEU A 167 11.05 3.80 1.00
C LEU A 167 9.84 4.11 1.89
N ALA A 168 9.37 3.12 2.65
CA ALA A 168 8.28 3.26 3.61
C ALA A 168 8.73 2.73 4.97
N TYR A 169 7.92 2.94 6.01
CA TYR A 169 8.06 2.19 7.25
C TYR A 169 6.74 1.51 7.62
N ALA A 170 6.86 0.40 8.33
CA ALA A 170 5.74 -0.37 8.86
C ALA A 170 4.92 0.51 9.82
N ARG A 171 3.71 0.90 9.43
CA ARG A 171 2.78 1.53 10.37
C ARG A 171 2.42 0.49 11.43
N ASP A 172 2.66 0.81 12.70
CA ASP A 172 2.22 -0.03 13.81
C ASP A 172 0.70 -0.23 13.74
N ALA A 173 0.26 -1.48 13.80
CA ALA A 173 -1.14 -1.90 13.67
C ALA A 173 -1.92 -1.71 14.97
#